data_AF-A0A0F9CZJ5-F1
#
_entry.id   AF-A0A0F9CZJ5-F1
#
_cell.length_a   1.000
_cell.length_b   1.000
_cell.length_c   1.000
_cell.angle_alpha   90.00
_cell.angle_beta   90.00
_cell.angle_gamma   90.00
#
_symmetry.space_group_name_H-M   'P 1'
#
loop_
_entity.id
_entity.type
_entity.pdbx_description
1 polymer ?
#
loop_
_entity_poly.entity_id
_entity_poly.type
_entity_poly.pdbx_seq_one_letter_code
_entity_poly.pdbx_strand_id
1 'polypeptide(L)'
;MTAIISPYHKPPDPPAHLLAQPHLDSELLDIMVDCYRSSKMLAKMLFPERFYREFDPGYDDLFALLDDDSIQRACVEAFRGCGKTSFVNLVIPAKGILFEDRHFIVPIGCTSDLAVLQTENLKSALQTSEMVKKLFGPMKSGNWAKE
;
A
#
# COMPACT_ATOMS: atom_id res chain seq x y z
N MET A 1 -27.80 -14.20 13.46
CA MET A 1 -26.40 -13.92 13.09
C MET A 1 -26.37 -12.61 12.35
N THR A 2 -26.10 -11.51 13.05
CA THR A 2 -26.07 -10.18 12.45
C THR A 2 -24.69 -10.01 11.82
N ALA A 3 -24.61 -10.11 10.50
CA ALA A 3 -23.40 -9.72 9.79
C ALA A 3 -23.24 -8.21 9.96
N ILE A 4 -22.25 -7.79 10.75
CA ILE A 4 -21.76 -6.42 10.76
C ILE A 4 -20.99 -6.25 9.45
N ILE A 5 -21.71 -5.99 8.36
CA ILE A 5 -21.10 -5.45 7.16
C ILE A 5 -20.87 -3.97 7.50
N SER A 6 -19.72 -3.68 8.12
CA SER A 6 -19.29 -2.29 8.30
C SER A 6 -19.08 -1.74 6.90
N PRO A 7 -19.81 -0.69 6.46
CA PRO A 7 -19.42 0.06 5.29
C PRO A 7 -18.20 0.87 5.70
N TYR A 8 -17.02 0.23 5.70
CA TYR A 8 -15.75 0.90 5.97
C TYR A 8 -15.52 1.85 4.81
N HIS A 9 -16.02 3.07 4.94
CA HIS A 9 -15.76 4.12 3.98
C HIS A 9 -14.40 4.70 4.36
N LYS A 10 -13.42 4.53 3.46
CA LYS A 10 -12.10 5.08 3.67
C LYS A 10 -12.21 6.59 3.91
N PRO A 11 -11.59 7.14 4.97
CA PRO A 11 -11.61 8.57 5.17
C PRO A 11 -10.92 9.27 3.99
N PRO A 12 -11.26 10.54 3.70
CA PRO A 12 -10.67 11.28 2.58
C PRO A 12 -9.20 11.65 2.84
N ASP A 13 -8.79 11.63 4.11
CA ASP A 13 -7.49 12.10 4.58
C ASP A 13 -6.81 11.03 5.45
N PRO A 14 -5.46 11.02 5.47
CA PRO A 14 -4.69 10.11 6.33
C PRO A 14 -5.04 10.28 7.81
N PRO A 15 -4.76 9.25 8.65
CA PRO A 15 -4.86 9.38 10.10
C PRO A 15 -4.12 10.62 10.64
N ALA A 16 -4.78 11.39 11.48
CA ALA A 16 -4.27 12.68 11.99
C ALA A 16 -2.90 12.56 12.70
N HIS A 17 -2.62 11.42 13.33
CA HIS A 17 -1.35 11.17 14.01
C HIS A 17 -0.17 11.03 13.03
N LEU A 18 -0.42 10.58 11.79
CA LEU A 18 0.60 10.54 10.74
C LEU A 18 0.87 11.93 10.18
N LEU A 19 -0.17 12.76 10.04
CA LEU A 19 -0.04 14.16 9.60
C LEU A 19 0.66 15.05 10.64
N ALA A 20 0.62 14.67 11.93
CA ALA A 20 1.21 15.44 13.02
C ALA A 20 2.70 15.14 13.28
N GLN A 21 3.37 14.37 12.41
CA GLN A 21 4.77 14.02 12.63
C GLN A 21 5.70 15.24 12.48
N PRO A 22 6.61 15.49 13.44
CA PRO A 22 7.35 16.75 13.54
C PRO A 22 8.42 16.94 12.45
N HIS A 23 8.74 15.89 11.68
CA HIS A 23 9.75 15.94 10.62
C HIS A 23 9.15 16.10 9.21
N LEU A 24 7.81 16.15 9.09
CA LEU A 24 7.14 16.38 7.83
C LEU A 24 7.02 17.89 7.57
N ASP A 25 7.54 18.33 6.44
CA ASP A 25 7.30 19.67 5.91
C ASP A 25 6.02 19.69 5.05
N SER A 26 5.64 20.88 4.57
CA SER A 26 4.41 21.04 3.76
C SER A 26 4.41 20.20 2.50
N GLU A 27 5.56 20.04 1.85
CA GLU A 27 5.67 19.28 0.59
C GLU A 27 5.52 17.78 0.83
N LEU A 28 6.15 17.25 1.89
CA LEU A 28 6.01 15.85 2.28
C LEU A 28 4.59 15.52 2.75
N LEU A 29 3.90 16.47 3.41
CA LEU A 29 2.50 16.31 3.78
C LEU A 29 1.60 16.20 2.54
N ASP A 30 1.79 17.05 1.54
CA ASP A 30 1.01 17.00 0.29
C ASP A 30 1.23 15.66 -0.42
N ILE A 31 2.50 15.21 -0.53
CA ILE A 31 2.83 13.89 -1.10
C ILE A 31 2.16 12.75 -0.33
N MET A 32 2.14 12.82 1.01
CA MET A 32 1.52 11.80 1.85
C MET A 32 0.01 11.73 1.62
N VAL A 33 -0.67 12.89 1.53
CA VAL A 33 -2.10 12.98 1.24
C VAL A 33 -2.40 12.42 -0.15
N ASP A 34 -1.59 12.75 -1.15
CA ASP A 34 -1.77 12.22 -2.51
C ASP A 34 -1.55 10.71 -2.59
N CYS A 35 -0.54 10.18 -1.89
CA CYS A 35 -0.31 8.73 -1.78
C CYS A 35 -1.47 8.03 -1.07
N TYR A 36 -2.08 8.66 -0.07
CA TYR A 36 -3.24 8.13 0.61
C TYR A 36 -4.45 8.05 -0.31
N ARG A 37 -4.70 9.09 -1.09
CA ARG A 37 -5.86 9.15 -1.99
C ARG A 37 -5.69 8.30 -3.24
N SER A 38 -4.47 8.13 -3.75
CA SER A 38 -4.21 7.42 -5.00
C SER A 38 -3.15 6.33 -4.85
N SER A 39 -3.55 5.07 -5.03
CA SER A 39 -2.62 3.94 -5.11
C SER A 39 -1.67 4.06 -6.31
N LYS A 40 -2.08 4.75 -7.37
CA LYS A 40 -1.25 5.06 -8.54
C LYS A 40 -0.07 5.96 -8.14
N MET A 41 -0.36 7.04 -7.41
CA MET A 41 0.66 7.95 -6.90
C MET A 41 1.57 7.26 -5.90
N LEU A 42 1.00 6.50 -4.97
CA LEU A 42 1.76 5.72 -4.00
C LEU A 42 2.77 4.79 -4.68
N ALA A 43 2.34 4.05 -5.71
CA ALA A 43 3.22 3.14 -6.44
C ALA A 43 4.44 3.85 -7.05
N LYS A 44 4.23 5.00 -7.71
CA LYS A 44 5.31 5.78 -8.34
C LYS A 44 6.22 6.46 -7.32
N MET A 45 5.65 7.03 -6.26
CA MET A 45 6.39 7.85 -5.30
C MET A 45 7.15 6.99 -4.29
N LEU A 46 6.53 5.94 -3.77
CA LEU A 46 7.12 5.11 -2.72
C LEU A 46 7.98 3.96 -3.26
N PHE A 47 7.73 3.49 -4.48
CA PHE A 47 8.41 2.32 -5.06
C PHE A 47 8.92 2.58 -6.49
N PRO A 48 9.68 3.67 -6.72
CA PRO A 48 10.14 4.06 -8.04
C PRO A 48 11.02 2.99 -8.71
N GLU A 49 11.73 2.17 -7.92
CA GLU A 49 12.55 1.07 -8.44
C GLU A 49 11.74 -0.03 -9.15
N ARG A 50 10.44 -0.17 -8.82
CA ARG A 50 9.52 -1.09 -9.49
C ARG A 50 8.59 -0.41 -10.48
N PHE A 51 8.17 0.82 -10.19
CA PHE A 51 7.19 1.58 -10.98
C PHE A 51 7.81 2.82 -11.65
N TYR A 52 8.94 2.63 -12.33
CA TYR A 52 9.65 3.71 -13.03
C TYR A 52 9.04 4.08 -14.39
N ARG A 53 8.12 3.25 -14.92
CA ARG A 53 7.47 3.50 -16.21
C ARG A 53 6.14 4.21 -16.01
N GLU A 54 5.77 5.01 -17.00
CA GLU A 54 4.42 5.58 -17.07
C GLU A 54 3.37 4.48 -17.17
N PHE A 55 2.28 4.66 -16.42
CA PHE A 55 1.13 3.77 -16.51
C PHE A 55 0.33 4.13 -17.76
N ASP A 56 -0.02 3.11 -18.53
CA ASP A 56 -0.98 3.24 -19.61
C ASP A 56 -2.36 3.66 -19.05
N PRO A 57 -3.18 4.43 -19.80
CA PRO A 57 -4.53 4.80 -19.36
C PRO A 57 -5.39 3.60 -18.95
N GLY A 58 -5.16 2.40 -19.52
CA GLY A 58 -5.88 1.19 -19.12
C GLY A 58 -5.67 0.75 -17.66
N TYR A 59 -4.69 1.30 -16.94
CA TYR A 59 -4.51 1.05 -15.52
C TYR A 59 -5.37 1.98 -14.64
N ASP A 60 -5.99 3.02 -15.18
CA ASP A 60 -6.80 3.95 -14.38
C ASP A 60 -8.03 3.26 -13.80
N ASP A 61 -8.69 2.40 -14.58
CA ASP A 61 -9.80 1.56 -14.11
C ASP A 61 -9.35 0.57 -13.02
N LEU A 62 -8.13 0.03 -13.14
CA LEU A 62 -7.55 -0.83 -12.11
C LEU A 62 -7.33 -0.05 -10.82
N PHE A 63 -6.72 1.14 -10.88
CA PHE A 63 -6.48 1.93 -9.68
C PHE A 63 -7.78 2.44 -9.05
N ALA A 64 -8.78 2.82 -9.86
CA ALA A 64 -10.11 3.17 -9.35
C ALA A 64 -10.74 1.99 -8.61
N LEU A 65 -10.64 0.77 -9.16
CA LEU A 65 -11.09 -0.46 -8.51
C LEU A 65 -10.33 -0.75 -7.20
N LEU A 66 -9.03 -0.46 -7.15
CA LEU A 66 -8.18 -0.74 -5.98
C LEU A 66 -8.31 0.31 -4.86
N ASP A 67 -8.63 1.55 -5.20
CA ASP A 67 -8.83 2.64 -4.23
C ASP A 67 -10.27 2.72 -3.69
N ASP A 68 -11.21 1.93 -4.25
CA ASP A 68 -12.58 1.82 -3.77
C ASP A 68 -12.72 0.75 -2.66
N ASP A 69 -12.66 1.21 -1.41
CA ASP A 69 -12.83 0.38 -0.22
C ASP A 69 -14.25 -0.22 -0.04
N SER A 70 -15.25 0.25 -0.81
CA SER A 70 -16.58 -0.37 -0.80
C SER A 70 -16.60 -1.74 -1.48
N ILE A 71 -15.60 -2.02 -2.33
CA ILE A 71 -15.48 -3.28 -3.07
C ILE A 71 -14.73 -4.30 -2.23
N GLN A 72 -15.48 -5.19 -1.57
CA GLN A 72 -14.87 -6.24 -0.73
C GLN A 72 -14.19 -7.35 -1.53
N ARG A 73 -14.62 -7.57 -2.78
CA ARG A 73 -14.12 -8.66 -3.63
C ARG A 73 -14.03 -8.17 -5.08
N ALA A 74 -12.80 -8.15 -5.59
CA ALA A 74 -12.51 -7.82 -6.98
C ALA A 74 -11.76 -8.98 -7.64
N CYS A 75 -12.10 -9.28 -8.90
CA CYS A 75 -11.35 -10.20 -9.73
C CYS A 75 -10.76 -9.41 -10.90
N VAL A 76 -9.44 -9.50 -11.08
CA VAL A 76 -8.73 -8.79 -12.15
C VAL A 76 -8.14 -9.83 -13.10
N GLU A 77 -8.66 -9.88 -14.32
CA GLU A 77 -8.07 -10.65 -15.41
C GLU A 77 -7.14 -9.75 -16.22
N ALA A 78 -5.87 -10.11 -16.32
CA ALA A 78 -4.89 -9.34 -17.08
C ALA A 78 -3.80 -10.24 -17.67
N PHE A 79 -3.27 -9.83 -18.82
CA PHE A 79 -2.23 -10.56 -19.55
C PHE A 79 -0.91 -10.69 -18.75
N ARG A 80 -0.03 -11.60 -19.18
CA ARG A 80 1.28 -11.81 -18.52
C ARG A 80 2.19 -10.59 -18.73
N GLY A 81 2.86 -10.14 -17.68
CA GLY A 81 3.79 -9.01 -17.75
C GLY A 81 3.18 -7.63 -17.46
N CYS A 82 1.87 -7.52 -17.23
CA CYS A 82 1.20 -6.26 -16.85
C CYS A 82 1.52 -5.74 -15.43
N GLY A 83 2.45 -6.36 -14.69
CA GLY A 83 2.76 -5.93 -13.32
C GLY A 83 1.69 -6.24 -12.26
N LYS A 84 0.65 -7.02 -12.57
CA LYS A 84 -0.43 -7.41 -11.63
C LYS A 84 0.06 -7.86 -10.25
N THR A 85 1.09 -8.70 -10.20
CA THR A 85 1.67 -9.19 -8.95
C THR A 85 2.28 -8.05 -8.13
N SER A 86 2.90 -7.06 -8.79
CA SER A 86 3.46 -5.89 -8.11
C SER A 86 2.36 -5.01 -7.52
N PHE A 87 1.25 -4.77 -8.22
CA PHE A 87 0.14 -3.99 -7.65
C PHE A 87 -0.50 -4.71 -6.46
N VAL A 88 -0.87 -5.97 -6.63
CA VAL A 88 -1.66 -6.72 -5.64
C VAL A 88 -0.83 -7.10 -4.41
N ASN A 89 0.43 -7.51 -4.58
CA ASN A 89 1.25 -8.01 -3.47
C ASN A 89 2.20 -6.97 -2.88
N LEU A 90 2.41 -5.82 -3.54
CA LEU A 90 3.22 -4.74 -2.97
C LEU A 90 2.37 -3.50 -2.67
N VAL A 91 1.75 -2.87 -3.68
CA VAL A 91 1.14 -1.54 -3.53
C VAL A 91 -0.04 -1.55 -2.56
N ILE A 92 -1.01 -2.44 -2.77
CA ILE A 92 -2.20 -2.54 -1.90
C ILE A 92 -1.82 -2.83 -0.45
N PRO A 93 -1.06 -3.91 -0.14
CA PRO A 93 -0.73 -4.21 1.25
C PRO A 93 0.19 -3.14 1.85
N ALA A 94 1.14 -2.57 1.08
CA ALA A 94 1.96 -1.46 1.57
C ALA A 94 1.10 -0.27 2.00
N LYS A 95 0.10 0.11 1.21
CA LYS A 95 -0.82 1.20 1.56
C LYS A 95 -1.57 0.91 2.86
N GLY A 96 -2.13 -0.30 2.98
CA GLY A 96 -2.83 -0.72 4.19
C GLY A 96 -1.96 -0.76 5.44
N ILE A 97 -0.66 -1.08 5.30
CA ILE A 97 0.31 -1.06 6.39
C ILE A 97 0.69 0.38 6.76
N LEU A 98 1.11 1.18 5.78
CA LEU A 98 1.69 2.51 6.00
C LEU A 98 0.69 3.50 6.58
N PHE A 99 -0.57 3.39 6.18
CA PHE A 99 -1.64 4.26 6.68
C PHE A 99 -2.49 3.60 7.76
N GLU A 100 -2.13 2.40 8.21
CA GLU A 100 -2.85 1.65 9.25
C GLU A 100 -4.35 1.39 8.92
N ASP A 101 -4.74 1.50 7.65
CA ASP A 101 -6.12 1.29 7.17
C ASP A 101 -6.58 -0.18 7.30
N ARG A 102 -5.63 -1.11 7.46
CA ARG A 102 -5.90 -2.56 7.52
C ARG A 102 -5.22 -3.19 8.73
N HIS A 103 -6.03 -3.75 9.63
CA HIS A 103 -5.54 -4.45 10.83
C HIS A 103 -4.86 -5.78 10.50
N PHE A 104 -5.31 -6.46 9.44
CA PHE A 104 -4.78 -7.76 9.03
C PHE A 104 -4.59 -7.79 7.52
N ILE A 105 -3.42 -8.23 7.10
CA ILE A 105 -3.07 -8.42 5.69
C ILE A 105 -2.56 -9.85 5.55
N VAL A 106 -3.20 -10.60 4.65
CA VAL A 106 -2.87 -12.00 4.40
C VAL A 106 -2.37 -12.12 2.96
N PRO A 107 -1.05 -12.24 2.74
CA PRO A 107 -0.49 -12.53 1.43
C PRO A 107 -0.92 -13.93 0.97
N ILE A 108 -1.46 -14.02 -0.24
CA ILE A 108 -1.93 -15.29 -0.83
C ILE A 108 -1.13 -15.57 -2.11
N GLY A 109 -0.76 -16.83 -2.31
CA GLY A 109 -0.09 -17.31 -3.50
C GLY A 109 -0.62 -18.68 -3.93
N CYS A 110 -0.30 -19.09 -5.15
CA CYS A 110 -0.66 -20.43 -5.64
C CYS A 110 0.04 -21.55 -4.83
N THR A 111 1.21 -21.24 -4.25
CA THR A 111 1.97 -22.12 -3.34
C THR A 111 2.37 -21.35 -2.09
N SER A 112 2.67 -22.07 -1.00
CA SER A 112 3.20 -21.49 0.24
C SER A 112 4.46 -20.69 0.00
N ASP A 113 5.40 -21.25 -0.77
CA ASP A 113 6.71 -20.64 -1.00
C ASP A 113 6.58 -19.34 -1.78
N LEU A 114 5.64 -19.29 -2.73
CA LEU A 114 5.35 -18.06 -3.45
C LEU A 114 4.76 -17.00 -2.53
N ALA A 115 3.83 -17.36 -1.65
CA ALA A 115 3.26 -16.42 -0.67
C ALA A 115 4.33 -15.87 0.28
N VAL A 116 5.21 -16.74 0.79
CA VAL A 116 6.35 -16.34 1.65
C VAL A 116 7.28 -15.40 0.90
N LEU A 117 7.65 -15.73 -0.34
CA LEU A 117 8.52 -14.88 -1.16
C LEU A 117 7.91 -13.48 -1.39
N GLN A 118 6.62 -13.40 -1.70
CA GLN A 118 5.96 -12.10 -1.90
C GLN A 118 5.88 -11.29 -0.60
N THR A 119 5.71 -11.97 0.53
CA THR A 119 5.74 -11.34 1.86
C THR A 119 7.11 -10.75 2.18
N GLU A 120 8.19 -11.51 1.96
CA GLU A 120 9.56 -10.99 2.15
C GLU A 120 9.89 -9.87 1.16
N ASN A 121 9.39 -9.94 -0.08
CA ASN A 121 9.52 -8.86 -1.05
C ASN A 121 8.82 -7.57 -0.62
N LEU A 122 7.62 -7.66 -0.04
CA LEU A 122 6.87 -6.53 0.50
C LEU A 122 7.62 -5.91 1.69
N LYS A 123 8.01 -6.74 2.65
CA LYS A 123 8.78 -6.33 3.83
C LYS A 123 10.10 -5.66 3.46
N SER A 124 10.82 -6.24 2.50
CA SER A 124 12.06 -5.66 1.98
C SER A 124 11.81 -4.28 1.38
N ALA A 125 10.81 -4.15 0.49
CA ALA A 125 10.47 -2.88 -0.14
C ALA A 125 10.10 -1.77 0.88
N LEU A 126 9.33 -2.12 1.92
CA LEU A 126 8.98 -1.17 2.99
C LEU A 126 10.19 -0.75 3.84
N GLN A 127 11.20 -1.61 3.97
CA GLN A 127 12.42 -1.33 4.74
C GLN A 127 13.49 -0.61 3.92
N THR A 128 13.50 -0.79 2.60
CA THR A 128 14.55 -0.24 1.72
C THR A 128 14.13 1.04 1.03
N SER A 129 12.83 1.32 0.86
CA SER A 129 12.38 2.56 0.24
C SER A 129 12.75 3.78 1.09
N GLU A 130 13.58 4.65 0.52
CA GLU A 130 14.00 5.91 1.15
C GLU A 130 12.82 6.87 1.31
N MET A 131 11.85 6.86 0.38
CA MET A 131 10.67 7.69 0.49
C MET A 131 9.76 7.22 1.64
N VAL A 132 9.62 5.90 1.83
CA VAL A 132 8.90 5.35 2.98
C VAL A 132 9.54 5.79 4.29
N LYS A 133 10.87 5.69 4.41
CA LYS A 133 11.58 6.13 5.61
C LYS A 133 11.43 7.63 5.90
N LYS A 134 11.38 8.45 4.85
CA LYS A 134 11.20 9.91 4.97
C LYS A 134 9.79 10.30 5.42
N LEU A 135 8.76 9.58 4.96
CA LEU A 135 7.36 9.90 5.24
C LEU A 135 6.83 9.27 6.52
N PHE A 136 7.24 8.03 6.82
CA PHE A 136 6.69 7.24 7.93
C PHE A 136 7.73 6.93 9.01
N GLY A 137 8.98 7.35 8.81
CA GLY A 137 10.09 6.97 9.67
C GLY A 137 10.56 5.52 9.44
N PRO A 138 11.51 5.04 10.26
CA PRO A 138 12.01 3.69 10.14
C PRO A 138 10.93 2.67 10.51
N MET A 139 10.50 1.87 9.53
CA MET A 139 9.59 0.72 9.73
C MET A 139 10.16 -0.36 10.67
N LYS A 140 11.45 -0.23 11.04
CA LYS A 140 12.11 -1.05 12.03
C LYS A 140 12.32 -0.31 13.35
N SER A 141 11.58 -0.68 14.40
CA SER A 141 11.86 -0.23 15.77
C SER A 141 12.97 -1.06 16.39
N GLY A 142 13.99 -0.43 16.99
CA GLY A 142 15.08 -1.13 17.69
C GLY A 142 14.64 -1.96 18.90
N ASN A 143 13.43 -1.71 19.42
CA ASN A 143 12.80 -2.49 20.49
C ASN A 143 11.76 -3.46 19.91
N TRP A 144 12.21 -4.48 19.17
CA TRP A 144 11.34 -5.63 18.90
C TRP A 144 11.43 -6.64 20.04
N ALA A 145 10.25 -7.03 20.54
CA ALA A 145 9.96 -8.14 21.44
C ALA A 145 11.15 -8.65 22.26
N LYS A 146 11.41 -8.00 23.39
CA LYS A 146 11.94 -8.74 24.54
C LYS A 146 10.79 -9.59 25.06
N GLU A 147 10.70 -10.83 24.61
CA GLU A 147 10.30 -11.92 25.50
C GLU A 147 11.52 -12.33 26.33
#